data_AF-A0A0A2BN39-F1
#
_entry.id   AF-A0A0A2BN39-F1
#
_cell.length_a   1.000
_cell.length_b   1.000
_cell.length_c   1.000
_cell.angle_alpha   90.00
_cell.angle_beta   90.00
_cell.angle_gamma   90.00
#
_symmetry.space_group_name_H-M   'P 1'
#
loop_
_entity.id
_entity.type
_entity.pdbx_description
1 polymer ?
#
loop_
_entity_poly.entity_id
_entity_poly.type
_entity_poly.pdbx_seq_one_letter_code
_entity_poly.pdbx_strand_id
1 'polypeptide(L)' 'MINLKPYTVRYRSFDNLRQENCFYASDSFEARMLAMEFNKYIHDHPNCIDLIRCEENLLFPLKN' A
#
# COMPACT_ATOMS: atom_id res chain seq x y z
N MET A 1 8.81 20.15 -3.58
CA MET A 1 7.60 19.59 -2.94
C MET A 1 7.59 18.09 -3.21
N ILE A 2 7.41 17.26 -2.18
CA ILE A 2 7.27 15.81 -2.35
C ILE A 2 5.87 15.58 -2.93
N ASN A 3 5.78 15.03 -4.14
CA ASN A 3 4.50 14.71 -4.76
C ASN A 3 4.07 13.32 -4.27
N LEU A 4 3.10 13.28 -3.35
CA LEU A 4 2.58 12.03 -2.81
C LEU A 4 1.42 11.54 -3.67
N LYS A 5 1.41 10.23 -3.95
CA LYS A 5 0.37 9.53 -4.69
C LYS A 5 -0.30 8.52 -3.79
N PRO A 6 -1.60 8.22 -4.01
CA PRO A 6 -2.26 7.14 -3.28
C PRO A 6 -1.75 5.79 -3.76
N TYR A 7 -1.46 4.90 -2.82
CA TYR A 7 -1.06 3.52 -3.06
C TYR A 7 -1.92 2.57 -2.24
N THR A 8 -2.28 1.44 -2.85
CA THR A 8 -2.88 0.29 -2.18
C THR A 8 -1.82 -0.79 -2.03
N VAL A 9 -1.54 -1.21 -0.80
CA VAL A 9 -0.67 -2.35 -0.45
C VAL A 9 -1.55 -3.51 -0.03
N ARG A 10 -1.53 -4.60 -0.80
CA ARG A 10 -2.27 -5.82 -0.51
C ARG A 10 -1.35 -6.91 0.03
N TYR A 11 -1.83 -7.63 1.03
CA TYR A 11 -1.08 -8.71 1.66
C TYR A 11 -2.01 -9.86 2.06
N ARG A 12 -1.42 -11.04 2.31
CA ARG A 12 -2.13 -12.19 2.90
C ARG A 12 -1.90 -12.24 4.40
N SER A 13 -2.97 -12.25 5.19
CA SER A 13 -2.91 -12.45 6.64
C SER A 13 -2.66 -13.92 7.02
N PHE A 14 -2.51 -14.17 8.31
CA PHE A 14 -2.23 -15.52 8.84
C PHE A 14 -3.33 -16.54 8.54
N ASP A 15 -4.58 -16.08 8.40
CA ASP A 15 -5.75 -16.86 8.00
C ASP A 15 -5.90 -16.98 6.47
N ASN A 16 -4.88 -16.55 5.72
CA ASN A 16 -4.83 -16.54 4.26
C ASN A 16 -5.91 -15.66 3.59
N LEU A 17 -6.52 -14.73 4.33
CA LEU A 17 -7.38 -13.71 3.75
C LEU A 17 -6.56 -12.61 3.10
N ARG A 18 -7.13 -11.98 2.06
CA ARG A 18 -6.53 -10.81 1.41
C ARG A 18 -6.95 -9.56 2.17
N GLN A 19 -5.98 -8.76 2.55
CA GLN A 19 -6.16 -7.49 3.25
C GLN A 19 -5.49 -6.37 2.46
N GLU A 20 -6.04 -5.17 2.54
CA GLU A 20 -5.53 -3.98 1.84
C GLU A 20 -5.31 -2.83 2.82
N ASN A 21 -4.14 -2.21 2.74
CA ASN A 21 -3.80 -0.97 3.43
C ASN A 21 -3.55 0.13 2.40
N CYS A 22 -4.03 1.34 2.65
CA CYS A 22 -3.87 2.48 1.75
C CYS A 22 -2.91 3.51 2.34
N PHE A 23 -1.98 4.01 1.54
CA PHE A 23 -0.97 4.98 1.95
C PHE A 23 -0.79 6.08 0.90
N TYR A 24 -0.48 7.29 1.34
CA TYR A 24 0.10 8.31 0.47
C TYR A 24 1.61 8.20 0.53
N ALA A 25 2.25 7.98 -0.62
CA ALA A 25 3.69 7.78 -0.72
C ALA A 25 4.24 8.40 -2.01
N SER A 26 5.52 8.72 -2.03
CA SER A 26 6.22 9.22 -3.21
C SER A 26 6.42 8.13 -4.26
N ASP A 27 6.63 6.88 -3.83
CA ASP A 27 6.72 5.70 -4.67
C ASP A 27 6.19 4.42 -3.99
N SER A 28 6.25 3.30 -4.70
CA SER A 28 5.82 1.99 -4.17
C SER A 28 6.73 1.44 -3.07
N PHE A 29 7.99 1.87 -3.02
CA PHE A 29 8.93 1.44 -1.98
C PHE A 29 8.60 2.11 -0.65
N GLU A 30 8.34 3.42 -0.65
CA GLU A 30 7.87 4.14 0.53
C GLU A 30 6.51 3.60 1.01
N ALA A 31 5.58 3.29 0.10
CA ALA A 31 4.32 2.65 0.46
C ALA A 31 4.53 1.29 1.19
N ARG A 32 5.52 0.50 0.75
CA ARG A 32 5.93 -0.74 1.44
C ARG A 32 6.49 -0.48 2.83
N MET A 33 7.34 0.52 2.97
CA MET A 33 7.94 0.90 4.26
C MET A 33 6.87 1.33 5.24
N LEU A 34 5.92 2.18 4.82
CA LEU A 34 4.77 2.57 5.62
C LEU A 34 3.91 1.35 6.01
N ALA A 35 3.67 0.42 5.09
CA ALA A 35 2.95 -0.81 5.41
C ALA A 35 3.64 -1.63 6.51
N MET A 36 4.98 -1.75 6.46
CA MET A 36 5.77 -2.43 7.50
C MET A 36 5.87 -1.63 8.80
N GLU A 37 5.77 -0.30 8.76
CA GLU A 37 5.79 0.54 9.96
C GLU A 37 4.47 0.46 10.72
N PHE A 38 3.35 0.54 10.00
CA PHE A 38 2.01 0.63 10.60
C PHE A 38 1.30 -0.71 10.78
N ASN A 39 1.80 -1.80 10.19
CA ASN A 39 1.23 -3.13 10.34
C ASN A 39 2.28 -4.12 10.85
N LYS A 40 2.16 -4.51 12.12
CA LYS A 40 3.08 -5.45 12.77
C LYS A 40 3.19 -6.79 12.04
N TYR A 41 2.09 -7.30 11.48
CA TYR A 41 2.13 -8.56 10.76
C TYR A 41 2.96 -8.45 9.47
N ILE A 42 2.82 -7.34 8.74
CA ILE A 42 3.63 -7.07 7.55
C ILE A 42 5.10 -6.79 7.94
N HIS A 43 5.35 -6.12 9.07
CA HIS A 43 6.69 -5.92 9.61
C HIS A 43 7.43 -7.24 9.80
N ASP A 44 6.77 -8.19 10.47
CA ASP A 44 7.33 -9.50 10.83
C ASP A 44 7.37 -10.45 9.60
N HIS A 45 6.51 -10.22 8.59
CA HIS A 45 6.37 -11.06 7.39
C HIS A 45 6.34 -10.24 6.08
N PRO A 46 7.38 -9.48 5.72
CA PRO A 46 7.28 -8.50 4.64
C PRO A 46 7.08 -9.10 3.23
N ASN A 47 7.35 -10.40 3.07
CA ASN A 47 7.09 -11.16 1.85
C ASN A 47 5.61 -11.58 1.69
N CYS A 48 4.75 -11.29 2.67
CA CYS A 48 3.31 -11.54 2.57
C CYS A 48 2.59 -10.51 1.69
N ILE A 49 3.25 -9.39 1.37
CA ILE A 49 2.79 -8.39 0.41
C ILE A 49 2.83 -9.01 -0.99
N ASP A 50 1.67 -9.06 -1.64
CA ASP A 50 1.55 -9.64 -2.98
C ASP A 50 1.28 -8.59 -4.08
N LEU A 51 0.92 -7.36 -3.71
CA LEU A 51 0.67 -6.26 -4.64
C LEU A 51 0.91 -4.90 -3.98
N ILE A 52 1.54 -3.99 -4.73
CA ILE A 52 1.55 -2.56 -4.43
C ILE A 52 1.11 -1.82 -5.70
N ARG A 53 -0.02 -1.11 -5.65
CA ARG A 53 -0.64 -0.45 -6.80
C ARG A 53 -0.76 1.05 -6.56
N CYS A 54 -0.29 1.86 -7.50
CA CYS A 54 -0.53 3.30 -7.51
C CYS A 54 -1.96 3.57 -8.01
N GLU A 55 -2.75 4.31 -7.23
CA GLU A 55 -4.15 4.62 -7.51
C GLU A 55 -4.34 6.02 -8.11
N GLU A 56 -3.25 6.67 -8.57
CA GLU A 56 -3.31 7.98 -9.23
C GLU A 56 -4.32 7.97 -10.40
N ASN A 57 -4.42 6.83 -11.10
CA ASN A 57 -5.34 6.65 -12.21
C ASN A 57 -6.82 6.52 -11.79
N LEU A 58 -7.11 6.14 -10.53
CA LEU A 58 -8.47 6.03 -10.02
C LEU A 58 -9.05 7.38 -9.58
N LEU A 59 -8.21 8.42 -9.45
CA LEU A 59 -8.66 9.76 -9.07
C LEU A 59 -9.06 10.65 -10.25
N PHE A 60 -8.75 10.26 -11.50
CA PHE A 60 -9.17 11.03 -12.69
C PHE A 60 -10.70 11.18 -12.84
N PRO A 61 -11.55 10.16 -12.60
CA PRO A 61 -13.00 10.32 -12.74
C PRO A 61 -13.63 11.25 -11.68
N LEU A 62 -12.92 11.58 -10.60
CA LEU A 62 -13.42 12.42 -9.50
C LEU A 62 -12.99 13.89 -9.60
N LYS A 63 -12.27 14.28 -10.67
CA LYS A 63 -11.80 15.66 -10.90
C LYS A 63 -12.76 16.54 -11.72
N ASN A 64 -14.01 16.10 -11.92
CA ASN A 64 -15.05 16.83 -12.66
C ASN A 64 -16.08 17.45 -11.72
#